data_AF-A0A0F8ZEI7-F1
#
_entry.id   AF-A0A0F8ZEI7-F1
#
_cell.length_a   1.000
_cell.length_b   1.000
_cell.length_c   1.000
_cell.angle_alpha   90.00
_cell.angle_beta   90.00
_cell.angle_gamma   90.00
#
_symmetry.space_group_name_H-M   'P 1'
#
loop_
_entity.id
_entity.type
_entity.pdbx_description
1 polymer ?
#
loop_
_entity_poly.entity_id
_entity_poly.type
_entity_poly.pdbx_seq_one_letter_code
_entity_poly.pdbx_strand_id
1 'polypeptide(L)' 'GPGHARYGIKGAGDIIGVLSGVHFEVECKKGKGGRLSVNQQKRMRDVRAAGGVYQVVHGIPEMGHYFEGLL' A
#
# COMPACT_ATOMS: atom_id res chain seq x y z
N GLY A 1 -22.23 20.98 -10.71
CA GLY A 1 -21.21 21.73 -11.48
C GLY A 1 -19.90 20.96 -11.45
N PRO A 2 -19.13 20.88 -12.54
CA PRO A 2 -17.92 20.08 -12.57
C PRO A 2 -16.71 20.96 -12.24
N GLY A 3 -16.54 21.32 -10.96
CA GLY A 3 -15.42 22.15 -10.50
C GLY A 3 -14.24 21.38 -9.90
N HIS A 4 -14.36 20.06 -9.72
CA HIS A 4 -13.37 19.27 -8.99
C HIS A 4 -13.09 17.95 -9.71
N ALA A 5 -11.89 17.82 -10.28
CA ALA A 5 -11.32 16.55 -10.71
C ALA A 5 -10.41 16.03 -9.58
N ARG A 6 -10.54 14.75 -9.24
CA ARG A 6 -9.62 14.09 -8.31
C ARG A 6 -8.51 13.46 -9.13
N TYR A 7 -7.27 13.83 -8.80
CA TYR A 7 -6.08 13.22 -9.36
C TYR A 7 -5.51 12.22 -8.34
N GLY A 8 -4.84 11.18 -8.84
CA GLY A 8 -4.26 10.13 -8.02
C GLY A 8 -4.86 8.75 -8.31
N ILE A 9 -4.36 7.75 -7.58
CA ILE A 9 -4.68 6.35 -7.79
C ILE A 9 -5.67 5.92 -6.71
N LYS A 10 -6.89 5.57 -7.13
CA LYS A 10 -7.93 5.10 -6.20
C LYS A 10 -7.49 3.80 -5.53
N GLY A 11 -7.42 3.81 -4.20
CA GLY A 11 -7.01 2.63 -3.41
C GLY A 11 -5.50 2.37 -3.38
N ALA A 12 -4.68 3.36 -3.74
CA ALA A 12 -3.25 3.34 -3.45
C ALA A 12 -3.00 3.18 -1.95
N GLY A 13 -1.87 2.58 -1.59
CA GLY A 13 -1.41 2.52 -0.20
C GLY A 13 -1.22 3.90 0.40
N ASP A 14 -1.27 3.97 1.73
CA ASP A 14 -1.08 5.20 2.50
C ASP A 14 0.37 5.73 2.39
N ILE A 15 1.33 4.83 2.22
CA ILE A 15 2.74 5.14 1.93
C ILE A 15 3.11 4.50 0.59
N ILE A 16 3.72 5.29 -0.29
CA ILE A 16 4.16 4.85 -1.61
C ILE A 16 5.60 5.29 -1.79
N GLY A 17 6.44 4.39 -2.29
CA GLY A 17 7.84 4.71 -2.55
C GLY A 17 8.48 3.77 -3.55
N VAL A 18 9.74 4.07 -3.85
CA VAL A 18 10.62 3.22 -4.65
C VAL A 18 11.91 3.06 -3.87
N LEU A 19 12.31 1.81 -3.62
CA LEU A 19 13.56 1.48 -2.95
C LEU A 19 14.35 0.52 -3.84
N SER A 20 15.60 0.87 -4.14
CA SER A 20 16.48 0.04 -5.00
C SER A 20 15.83 -0.39 -6.32
N GLY A 21 15.03 0.50 -6.92
CA GLY A 21 14.30 0.24 -8.17
C GLY A 21 13.01 -0.56 -8.03
N VAL A 22 12.63 -0.97 -6.83
CA VAL A 22 11.39 -1.71 -6.55
C VAL A 22 10.32 -0.75 -6.05
N HIS A 23 9.18 -0.70 -6.74
CA HIS A 23 7.98 0.00 -6.28
C HIS A 23 7.41 -0.72 -5.05
N PHE A 24 7.14 0.02 -3.98
CA PHE A 24 6.46 -0.50 -2.81
C PHE A 24 5.31 0.37 -2.33
N GLU A 25 4.30 -0.26 -1.75
CA GLU A 25 3.19 0.40 -1.08
C GLU A 25 2.93 -0.22 0.29
N VAL A 26 2.57 0.62 1.25
CA VAL A 26 2.14 0.22 2.59
C VAL A 26 0.74 0.75 2.84
N GLU A 27 -0.16 -0.13 3.25
CA GLU A 27 -1.50 0.22 3.71
C GLU A 27 -1.57 0.03 5.23
N CYS A 28 -1.80 1.13 5.94
CA CYS A 28 -1.89 1.18 7.39
C CYS A 28 -3.34 0.94 7.83
N LYS A 29 -3.54 -0.10 8.63
CA LYS A 29 -4.84 -0.48 9.16
C LYS A 29 -4.88 -0.37 10.68
N LYS A 30 -6.04 0.00 11.22
CA LYS A 30 -6.20 0.17 12.68
C LYS A 30 -6.30 -1.20 13.36
N GLY A 31 -5.21 -1.63 14.00
CA GLY A 31 -5.16 -2.86 14.82
C GLY A 31 -5.49 -4.14 14.05
N LYS A 32 -5.49 -5.30 14.72
CA LYS A 32 -5.56 -6.64 14.10
C LYS A 32 -6.81 -6.94 13.25
N GLY A 33 -7.81 -6.07 13.23
CA GLY A 33 -9.09 -6.26 12.54
C GLY A 33 -9.28 -5.44 11.27
N GLY A 34 -8.35 -4.55 10.93
CA GLY A 34 -8.50 -3.71 9.73
C GLY A 34 -8.29 -4.51 8.45
N ARG A 35 -9.24 -4.44 7.51
CA ARG A 35 -9.21 -5.20 6.26
C ARG A 35 -9.13 -4.26 5.07
N LEU A 36 -8.51 -4.74 3.98
CA LEU A 36 -8.49 -4.02 2.71
C LEU A 36 -9.91 -3.86 2.14
N SER A 37 -10.23 -2.66 1.68
CA SER A 37 -11.40 -2.45 0.83
C SER A 37 -11.23 -3.12 -0.54
N VAL A 38 -12.30 -3.31 -1.31
CA VAL A 38 -12.24 -3.94 -2.64
C VAL A 38 -11.26 -3.22 -3.58
N ASN A 39 -11.21 -1.89 -3.54
CA ASN A 39 -10.30 -1.12 -4.39
C ASN A 39 -8.83 -1.31 -3.97
N GLN A 40 -8.56 -1.38 -2.66
CA GLN A 40 -7.22 -1.66 -2.14
C GLN A 40 -6.78 -3.09 -2.45
N GLN A 41 -7.69 -4.06 -2.37
CA GLN A 41 -7.41 -5.43 -2.81
C GLN A 41 -7.06 -5.48 -4.31
N LYS A 42 -7.76 -4.70 -5.15
CA LYS A 42 -7.40 -4.57 -6.56
C LYS A 42 -6.00 -3.97 -6.74
N ARG A 43 -5.71 -2.84 -6.08
CA ARG A 43 -4.38 -2.20 -6.15
C ARG A 43 -3.27 -3.14 -5.70
N MET A 44 -3.46 -3.85 -4.59
CA MET A 44 -2.51 -4.84 -4.09
C MET A 44 -2.21 -5.92 -5.14
N ARG A 45 -3.24 -6.43 -5.84
CA ARG A 45 -3.04 -7.38 -6.94
C ARG A 45 -2.26 -6.76 -8.09
N ASP A 46 -2.64 -5.55 -8.52
CA ASP A 46 -2.00 -4.86 -9.64
C ASP A 46 -0.52 -4.56 -9.36
N VAL A 47 -0.19 -4.08 -8.16
CA VAL A 47 1.20 -3.80 -7.72
C VAL A 47 2.03 -5.08 -7.69
N ARG A 48 1.52 -6.15 -7.08
CA ARG A 48 2.23 -7.43 -7.00
C ARG A 48 2.40 -8.08 -8.38
N ALA A 49 1.41 -7.97 -9.26
CA ALA A 49 1.50 -8.49 -10.62
C ALA A 49 2.56 -7.74 -11.47
N ALA A 50 2.80 -6.47 -11.16
CA ALA A 50 3.86 -5.66 -11.78
C ALA A 50 5.26 -5.85 -11.15
N GLY A 51 5.42 -6.79 -10.21
CA GLY A 51 6.69 -7.05 -9.53
C GLY A 51 6.99 -6.10 -8.36
N GLY A 52 6.03 -5.27 -7.95
CA GLY A 52 6.16 -4.42 -6.77
C GLY A 52 5.77 -5.12 -5.46
N VAL A 53 6.10 -4.48 -4.35
CA VAL A 53 5.76 -4.95 -2.99
C VAL A 53 4.53 -4.20 -2.48
N TYR A 54 3.59 -4.92 -1.86
CA TYR A 54 2.44 -4.29 -1.20
C TYR A 54 2.24 -4.95 0.17
N GLN A 55 2.38 -4.17 1.24
CA GLN A 55 2.24 -4.63 2.62
C GLN A 55 1.07 -3.98 3.33
N VAL A 56 0.39 -4.76 4.15
CA VAL A 56 -0.65 -4.28 5.06
C VAL A 56 -0.09 -4.36 6.46
N VAL A 57 -0.06 -3.23 7.17
CA VAL A 57 0.51 -3.13 8.51
C VAL A 57 -0.53 -2.61 9.49
N HIS A 58 -0.52 -3.17 10.70
CA HIS A 58 -1.44 -2.81 11.78
C HIS A 58 -0.75 -2.05 12.92
N GLY A 59 0.56 -1.80 12.79
CA GLY A 59 1.37 -1.06 13.74
C GLY A 59 2.86 -1.09 13.40
N ILE A 60 3.65 -0.35 14.19
CA ILE A 60 5.11 -0.22 14.01
C ILE A 60 5.83 -1.58 14.02
N PRO A 61 5.52 -2.54 14.92
CA PRO A 61 6.23 -3.83 14.93
C PRO A 61 6.09 -4.62 13.62
N GLU A 62 4.89 -4.61 13.01
CA GLU A 62 4.67 -5.27 11.72
C GLU A 62 5.41 -4.56 10.59
N MET A 63 5.46 -3.23 10.63
CA MET A 63 6.24 -2.45 9.66
C MET A 63 7.74 -2.79 9.78
N GLY A 64 8.30 -2.84 10.99
CA GLY A 64 9.70 -3.24 11.20
C GLY A 64 10.00 -4.61 10.61
N HIS A 65 9.19 -5.61 10.94
CA HIS A 65 9.35 -6.97 10.44
C HIS A 65 9.37 -7.07 8.90
N TYR A 66 8.52 -6.31 8.20
CA TYR A 66 8.48 -6.37 6.73
C TYR A 66 9.60 -5.58 6.05
N PHE A 67 10.07 -4.51 6.67
CA PHE A 67 11.08 -3.64 6.07
C PHE A 67 12.52 -3.99 6.43
N GLU A 68 12.74 -4.79 7.49
CA GLU A 68 14.06 -5.37 7.79
C GLU A 68 14.64 -6.20 6.63
N GLY A 69 13.79 -6.87 5.83
CA GLY A 69 14.23 -7.65 4.67
C GLY A 69 14.34 -6.86 3.36
N LEU A 70 14.01 -5.56 3.38
CA LEU A 70 14.00 -4.67 2.20
C LEU A 70 15.16 -3.67 2.20
N LEU A 71 15.81 -3.47 3.34
CA LEU A 71 17.05 -2.72 3.52
C LEU A 71 18.27 -3.65 3.47
#